data_AF-A0A0F2PVN5-F1
#
_entry.id   AF-A0A0F2PVN5-F1
#
_cell.length_a   1.000
_cell.length_b   1.000
_cell.length_c   1.000
_cell.angle_alpha   90.00
_cell.angle_beta   90.00
_cell.angle_gamma   90.00
#
_symmetry.space_group_name_H-M   'P 1'
#
loop_
_entity.id
_entity.type
_entity.pdbx_description
1 polymer ?
#
loop_
_entity_poly.entity_id
_entity_poly.type
_entity_poly.pdbx_seq_one_letter_code
_entity_poly.pdbx_strand_id
1 'polypeptide(L)'
;MPAFIIAEKCDGCKGQDKTACMYACPNDLMVLDKEIMKAYNRDTWACWECLCCGKACPQQAIDLRGYADFVPLGATCTPLRGSDNIMWTIKFRNGSVKRFKFPIRTTEEGSAVPDGGFANEATLESIELYTEPASLGAAIWTYKK
;
A
#
# COMPACT_ATOMS: atom_id res chain seq x y z
N MET A 1 14.52 -9.20 -10.29
CA MET A 1 14.99 -8.27 -9.24
C MET A 1 13.88 -7.28 -9.00
N PRO A 2 12.92 -7.63 -8.13
CA PRO A 2 11.80 -6.78 -7.73
C PRO A 2 12.26 -5.55 -6.92
N ALA A 3 11.39 -4.94 -6.13
CA ALA A 3 11.61 -3.65 -5.47
C ALA A 3 13.05 -3.42 -4.99
N PHE A 4 13.68 -2.34 -5.47
CA PHE A 4 15.08 -2.00 -5.22
C PHE A 4 15.23 -0.54 -4.78
N ILE A 5 16.36 -0.23 -4.16
CA ILE A 5 16.65 1.08 -3.57
C ILE A 5 17.56 1.90 -4.48
N ILE A 6 17.18 3.14 -4.74
CA ILE A 6 17.98 4.16 -5.41
C ILE A 6 18.88 4.79 -4.34
N ALA A 7 20.13 4.38 -4.29
CA ALA A 7 21.07 4.70 -3.20
C ALA A 7 21.29 6.21 -3.02
N GLU A 8 21.24 6.98 -4.12
CA GLU A 8 21.43 8.43 -4.12
C GLU A 8 20.26 9.17 -3.46
N LYS A 9 19.06 8.58 -3.45
CA LYS A 9 17.86 9.16 -2.84
C LYS A 9 17.59 8.65 -1.43
N CYS A 10 17.99 7.42 -1.12
CA CYS A 10 17.71 6.83 0.17
C CYS A 10 18.53 7.52 1.26
N ASP A 11 17.87 8.02 2.29
CA ASP A 11 18.51 8.66 3.45
C ASP A 11 18.53 7.74 4.69
N GLY A 12 18.05 6.50 4.55
CA GLY A 12 17.87 5.57 5.66
C GLY A 12 16.72 5.97 6.60
N CYS A 13 15.77 6.81 6.17
CA CYS A 13 14.71 7.39 7.00
C CYS A 13 15.25 8.14 8.22
N LYS A 14 16.38 8.85 8.05
CA LYS A 14 16.94 9.70 9.11
C LYS A 14 15.91 10.75 9.56
N GLY A 15 15.77 10.90 10.88
CA GLY A 15 14.84 11.85 11.48
C GLY A 15 13.38 11.40 11.51
N GLN A 16 13.08 10.15 11.14
CA GLN A 16 11.78 9.52 11.30
C GLN A 16 11.82 8.50 12.45
N ASP A 17 10.69 8.27 13.11
CA ASP A 17 10.59 7.27 14.19
C ASP A 17 10.78 5.83 13.69
N LYS A 18 10.50 5.59 12.40
CA LYS A 18 10.51 4.27 11.78
C LYS A 18 11.09 4.33 10.38
N THR A 19 11.78 3.26 9.99
CA THR A 19 12.16 3.03 8.60
C THR A 19 10.92 2.65 7.79
N ALA A 20 10.38 3.59 7.01
CA ALA A 20 9.08 3.46 6.34
C ALA A 20 8.96 2.19 5.47
N CYS A 21 9.99 1.88 4.68
CA CYS A 21 9.95 0.70 3.80
C CYS A 21 10.01 -0.62 4.55
N MET A 22 10.74 -0.68 5.66
CA MET A 22 10.80 -1.85 6.55
C MET A 22 9.45 -2.07 7.23
N TYR A 23 8.86 -1.00 7.78
CA TYR A 23 7.54 -1.05 8.42
C TYR A 23 6.41 -1.43 7.44
N ALA A 24 6.46 -0.93 6.21
CA ALA A 24 5.39 -1.12 5.22
C ALA A 24 5.46 -2.43 4.44
N CYS A 25 6.56 -3.20 4.52
CA CYS A 25 6.71 -4.42 3.74
C CYS A 25 5.88 -5.57 4.37
N PRO A 26 4.84 -6.09 3.69
CA PRO A 26 3.99 -7.14 4.27
C PRO A 26 4.71 -8.49 4.40
N ASN A 27 5.84 -8.67 3.73
CA ASN A 27 6.62 -9.91 3.73
C ASN A 27 8.02 -9.73 4.37
N ASP A 28 8.20 -8.66 5.16
CA ASP A 28 9.45 -8.38 5.91
C ASP A 28 10.73 -8.36 5.05
N LEU A 29 10.64 -7.97 3.78
CA LEU A 29 11.77 -8.05 2.84
C LEU A 29 12.68 -6.83 2.89
N MET A 30 12.14 -5.68 3.27
CA MET A 30 12.87 -4.42 3.28
C MET A 30 13.60 -4.25 4.61
N VAL A 31 14.93 -4.10 4.56
CA VAL A 31 15.78 -3.98 5.75
C VAL A 31 16.65 -2.75 5.63
N LEU A 32 16.94 -2.08 6.76
CA LEU A 32 17.94 -1.02 6.83
C LEU A 32 19.31 -1.64 7.11
N ASP A 33 20.27 -1.40 6.21
CA ASP A 33 21.68 -1.58 6.52
C ASP A 33 22.16 -0.42 7.40
N LYS A 34 22.61 -0.73 8.62
CA LYS A 34 23.03 0.26 9.61
C LYS A 34 24.45 0.78 9.38
N GLU A 35 25.27 0.11 8.59
CA GLU A 35 26.64 0.54 8.31
C GLU A 35 26.64 1.67 7.27
N ILE A 36 25.92 1.45 6.16
CA ILE A 36 25.82 2.43 5.07
C ILE A 36 24.59 3.35 5.18
N MET A 37 23.68 3.06 6.11
CA MET A 37 22.42 3.78 6.32
C MET A 37 21.56 3.84 5.05
N LYS A 38 21.43 2.70 4.36
CA LYS A 38 20.59 2.53 3.17
C LYS A 38 19.71 1.30 3.34
N ALA A 39 18.47 1.39 2.87
CA ALA A 39 17.61 0.22 2.81
C ALA A 39 18.05 -0.73 1.69
N TYR A 40 17.66 -1.99 1.78
CA TYR A 40 17.76 -2.97 0.69
C TYR A 40 16.64 -4.01 0.82
N ASN A 41 16.45 -4.79 -0.24
CA ASN A 41 15.54 -5.93 -0.25
C ASN A 41 16.35 -7.22 -0.01
N ARG A 42 16.11 -7.91 1.10
CA ARG A 42 16.91 -9.07 1.53
C ARG A 42 16.61 -10.35 0.75
N ASP A 43 15.40 -10.47 0.20
CA ASP A 43 15.00 -11.61 -0.62
C ASP A 43 14.10 -11.14 -1.77
N THR A 44 14.77 -10.91 -2.90
CA THR A 44 14.12 -10.47 -4.13
C THR A 44 13.20 -11.53 -4.75
N TRP A 45 13.34 -12.81 -4.41
CA TRP A 45 12.49 -13.87 -4.95
C TRP A 45 11.12 -13.92 -4.27
N ALA A 46 11.07 -13.56 -2.99
CA ALA A 46 9.84 -13.53 -2.20
C ALA A 46 9.02 -12.23 -2.36
N CYS A 47 9.45 -11.31 -3.22
CA CYS A 47 8.79 -10.01 -3.39
C CYS A 47 7.55 -10.13 -4.28
N TRP A 48 6.41 -9.63 -3.80
CA TRP A 48 5.14 -9.67 -4.52
C TRP A 48 4.82 -8.43 -5.37
N GLU A 49 5.79 -7.53 -5.54
CA GLU A 49 5.65 -6.29 -6.34
C GLU A 49 4.47 -5.36 -5.94
N CYS A 50 3.96 -5.47 -4.71
CA CYS A 50 2.84 -4.67 -4.21
C CYS A 50 3.10 -3.14 -4.11
N LEU A 51 4.38 -2.75 -4.18
CA LEU A 51 4.87 -1.38 -4.05
C LEU A 51 4.48 -0.69 -2.73
N CYS A 52 4.11 -1.42 -1.66
CA CYS A 52 3.84 -0.82 -0.35
C CYS A 52 5.06 -0.05 0.16
N CYS A 53 6.26 -0.63 0.03
CA CYS A 53 7.52 0.04 0.37
C CYS A 53 7.75 1.31 -0.48
N GLY A 54 7.48 1.27 -1.79
CA GLY A 54 7.65 2.43 -2.67
C GLY A 54 6.65 3.55 -2.42
N LYS A 55 5.39 3.21 -2.13
CA LYS A 55 4.35 4.18 -1.76
C LYS A 55 4.61 4.84 -0.41
N ALA A 56 5.24 4.11 0.52
CA ALA A 56 5.55 4.61 1.86
C ALA A 56 6.87 5.40 1.95
N CYS A 57 7.77 5.27 0.98
CA CYS A 57 9.09 5.91 1.04
C CYS A 57 8.97 7.44 0.87
N PRO A 58 9.32 8.25 1.88
CA PRO A 58 9.17 9.71 1.79
C PRO A 58 10.11 10.33 0.75
N GLN A 59 11.29 9.74 0.56
CA GLN A 59 12.28 10.19 -0.43
C GLN A 59 12.01 9.67 -1.84
N GLN A 60 10.99 8.85 -2.05
CA GLN A 60 10.72 8.18 -3.33
C GLN A 60 11.98 7.47 -3.87
N ALA A 61 12.69 6.80 -2.96
CA ALA A 61 13.96 6.14 -3.21
C ALA A 61 13.79 4.66 -3.59
N ILE A 62 12.57 4.21 -3.88
CA ILE A 62 12.27 2.81 -4.22
C ILE A 62 11.60 2.79 -5.57
N ASP A 63 12.13 1.97 -6.46
CA ASP A 63 11.51 1.67 -7.74
C ASP A 63 11.35 0.15 -7.87
N LEU A 64 10.60 -0.26 -8.89
CA LEU A 64 10.32 -1.65 -9.17
C LEU A 64 10.90 -2.02 -10.53
N ARG A 65 11.72 -3.07 -10.56
CA ARG A 65 12.07 -3.76 -11.79
C ARG A 65 11.33 -5.09 -11.81
N GLY A 66 10.59 -5.35 -12.87
CA GLY A 66 9.79 -6.58 -12.99
C GLY A 66 10.61 -7.86 -12.81
N TYR A 67 9.92 -8.94 -12.46
CA TYR A 67 10.52 -10.27 -12.33
C TYR A 67 11.35 -10.67 -13.56
N ALA A 68 12.57 -11.15 -13.31
CA ALA A 68 13.59 -11.28 -14.37
C ALA A 68 13.39 -12.51 -15.27
N ASP A 69 12.56 -13.45 -14.84
CA ASP A 69 12.14 -14.66 -15.54
C ASP A 69 11.24 -14.38 -16.75
N PHE A 70 10.41 -13.32 -16.71
CA PHE A 70 9.51 -12.99 -17.83
C PHE A 70 9.39 -11.50 -18.19
N VAL A 71 9.93 -10.56 -17.40
CA VAL A 71 9.82 -9.12 -17.70
C VAL A 71 11.08 -8.57 -18.39
N PRO A 72 10.98 -8.10 -19.65
CA PRO A 72 12.09 -7.41 -20.32
C PRO A 72 12.50 -6.13 -19.59
N LEU A 73 13.77 -5.76 -19.73
CA LEU A 73 14.28 -4.51 -19.14
C LEU A 73 13.64 -3.25 -19.75
N GLY A 74 13.66 -2.15 -18.99
CA GLY A 74 13.41 -0.79 -19.50
C GLY A 74 12.03 -0.21 -19.22
N ALA A 75 11.11 -0.98 -18.63
CA ALA A 75 9.84 -0.47 -18.15
C ALA A 75 9.89 -0.12 -16.65
N THR A 76 9.17 0.92 -16.22
CA THR A 76 9.02 1.31 -14.81
C THR A 76 7.59 1.73 -14.50
N CYS A 77 7.17 1.53 -13.24
CA CYS A 77 5.85 1.87 -12.72
C CYS A 77 6.01 2.64 -11.40
N THR A 78 6.03 3.96 -11.46
CA THR A 78 6.36 4.81 -10.29
C THR A 78 5.09 5.42 -9.68
N PRO A 79 4.74 5.09 -8.42
CA PRO A 79 3.63 5.72 -7.72
C PRO A 79 4.04 7.03 -7.04
N LEU A 80 3.08 7.94 -6.92
CA LEU A 80 3.13 9.12 -6.07
C LEU A 80 1.80 9.22 -5.31
N ARG A 81 1.79 8.74 -4.06
CA ARG A 81 0.58 8.67 -3.23
C ARG A 81 0.44 9.93 -2.37
N GLY A 82 -0.68 10.64 -2.53
CA GLY A 82 -1.13 11.70 -1.63
C GLY A 82 -2.12 11.19 -0.58
N SER A 83 -2.86 12.10 0.05
CA SER A 83 -3.88 11.77 1.07
C SER A 83 -5.20 11.25 0.46
N ASP A 84 -5.66 11.87 -0.63
CA ASP A 84 -6.95 11.63 -1.28
C ASP A 84 -6.83 11.04 -2.70
N ASN A 85 -5.63 11.08 -3.29
CA ASN A 85 -5.36 10.58 -4.64
C ASN A 85 -3.98 9.90 -4.76
N ILE A 86 -3.82 9.11 -5.82
CA ILE A 86 -2.54 8.53 -6.23
C ILE A 86 -2.27 8.83 -7.69
N MET A 87 -1.06 9.29 -7.99
CA MET A 87 -0.57 9.46 -9.36
C MET A 87 0.36 8.31 -9.73
N TRP A 88 0.30 7.92 -11.00
CA TRP A 88 1.15 6.88 -11.56
C TRP A 88 1.85 7.40 -12.81
N THR A 89 3.16 7.18 -12.88
CA THR A 89 3.94 7.37 -14.11
C THR A 89 4.41 6.01 -14.59
N ILE A 90 3.95 5.62 -15.78
CA ILE A 90 4.32 4.36 -16.44
C ILE A 90 5.25 4.69 -17.60
N LYS A 91 6.50 4.25 -17.53
CA LYS A 91 7.46 4.36 -18.64
C LYS A 91 7.60 2.99 -19.29
N PHE A 92 7.33 2.92 -20.59
CA PHE A 92 7.50 1.70 -21.36
C PHE A 92 8.95 1.55 -21.84
N ARG A 93 9.34 0.32 -22.18
CA ARG A 93 10.67 0.01 -22.74
C ARG A 93 11.02 0.86 -23.97
N ASN A 94 10.03 1.22 -24.80
CA ASN A 94 10.22 2.06 -25.98
C ASN A 94 10.38 3.57 -25.66
N GLY A 95 10.40 3.95 -24.39
CA GLY A 95 10.53 5.33 -23.94
C GLY A 95 9.21 6.10 -23.84
N SER A 96 8.09 5.56 -24.31
CA SER A 96 6.78 6.20 -24.15
C SER A 96 6.38 6.29 -22.68
N VAL A 97 5.74 7.40 -22.31
CA VAL A 97 5.34 7.68 -20.92
C VAL A 97 3.84 7.92 -20.87
N LYS A 98 3.16 7.22 -19.97
CA LYS A 98 1.75 7.46 -19.62
C LYS A 98 1.65 7.91 -18.17
N ARG A 99 0.77 8.88 -17.90
CA ARG A 99 0.50 9.39 -16.56
C ARG A 99 -0.97 9.24 -16.24
N PHE A 100 -1.26 8.79 -15.02
CA PHE A 100 -2.61 8.60 -14.52
C PHE A 100 -2.74 9.22 -13.13
N LYS A 101 -3.97 9.60 -12.78
CA LYS A 101 -4.34 10.07 -11.44
C LYS A 101 -5.66 9.43 -11.06
N PHE A 102 -5.72 8.82 -9.89
CA PHE A 102 -6.91 8.14 -9.39
C PHE A 102 -7.23 8.63 -7.97
N PRO A 103 -8.51 8.89 -7.64
CA PRO A 103 -8.91 9.11 -6.25
C PRO A 103 -8.74 7.81 -5.44
N ILE A 104 -8.32 7.91 -4.19
CA ILE A 104 -8.13 6.76 -3.28
C ILE A 104 -8.95 6.90 -1.99
N ARG A 105 -9.42 8.10 -1.64
CA ARG A 105 -10.18 8.35 -0.42
C ARG A 105 -11.07 9.57 -0.59
N THR A 106 -12.27 9.53 0.01
CA THR A 106 -13.25 10.63 0.02
C THR A 106 -13.39 11.30 1.39
N THR A 107 -12.74 10.75 2.42
CA THR A 107 -12.74 11.25 3.80
C THR A 107 -11.30 11.42 4.30
N GLU A 108 -11.10 12.19 5.36
CA GLU A 108 -9.77 12.43 5.91
C GLU A 108 -9.15 11.18 6.56
N GLU A 109 -7.83 11.06 6.55
CA GLU A 109 -7.13 10.01 7.28
C GLU A 109 -7.36 10.13 8.79
N GLY A 110 -7.58 8.99 9.47
CA GLY A 110 -7.90 8.97 10.90
C GLY A 110 -9.33 9.37 11.27
N SER A 111 -10.18 9.79 10.33
CA SER A 111 -11.56 10.25 10.61
C SER A 111 -12.64 9.15 10.58
N ALA A 112 -12.26 7.87 10.42
CA ALA A 112 -13.23 6.79 10.31
C ALA A 112 -13.99 6.57 11.63
N VAL A 113 -15.32 6.62 11.59
CA VAL A 113 -16.18 6.29 12.73
C VAL A 113 -16.53 4.80 12.64
N PRO A 114 -16.10 3.95 13.60
CA PRO A 114 -16.20 2.48 13.45
C PRO A 114 -17.62 1.94 13.28
N ASP A 115 -18.62 2.55 13.92
CA ASP A 115 -20.02 2.18 13.79
C ASP A 115 -20.73 2.82 12.58
N GLY A 116 -20.03 3.70 11.85
CA GLY A 116 -20.58 4.44 10.71
C GLY A 116 -21.76 5.35 11.07
N GLY A 117 -22.00 5.64 12.34
CA GLY A 117 -23.18 6.38 12.83
C GLY A 117 -24.48 5.56 12.81
N PHE A 118 -24.41 4.24 12.65
CA PHE A 118 -25.57 3.36 12.73
C PHE A 118 -25.85 2.94 14.18
N ALA A 119 -27.12 2.66 14.48
CA ALA A 119 -27.50 2.03 15.75
C ALA A 119 -26.87 0.64 15.85
N ASN A 120 -26.49 0.25 17.07
CA ASN A 120 -25.73 -0.96 17.37
C ASN A 120 -26.37 -1.76 18.51
N GLU A 121 -27.64 -2.11 18.33
CA GLU A 121 -28.48 -2.74 19.35
C GLU A 121 -28.45 -4.29 19.30
N ALA A 122 -27.68 -4.87 18.37
CA ALA A 122 -27.55 -6.32 18.23
C ALA A 122 -26.97 -6.96 19.51
N THR A 123 -27.59 -8.05 19.96
CA THR A 123 -27.08 -8.85 21.10
C THR A 123 -26.32 -10.07 20.60
N LEU A 124 -25.53 -10.69 21.47
CA LEU A 124 -24.70 -11.84 21.09
C LEU A 124 -25.55 -13.06 20.67
N GLU A 125 -26.78 -13.16 21.17
CA GLU A 125 -27.75 -14.22 20.85
C GLU A 125 -28.51 -13.96 19.54
N SER A 126 -28.40 -12.74 19.01
CA SER A 126 -29.09 -12.29 17.81
C SER A 126 -28.27 -12.66 16.55
N ILE A 127 -28.94 -12.75 15.41
CA ILE A 127 -28.30 -13.11 14.14
C ILE A 127 -27.70 -11.88 13.43
N GLU A 128 -28.20 -10.70 13.81
CA GLU A 128 -27.73 -9.38 13.41
C GLU A 128 -26.22 -9.25 13.67
N LEU A 129 -25.47 -8.74 12.68
CA LEU A 129 -24.15 -8.18 12.94
C LEU A 129 -24.24 -6.86 13.70
N TYR A 130 -23.11 -6.38 14.18
CA TYR A 130 -22.98 -5.23 15.10
C TYR A 130 -23.84 -3.99 14.79
N THR A 131 -24.01 -3.61 13.51
CA THR A 131 -24.81 -2.44 13.09
C THR A 131 -26.05 -2.81 12.28
N GLU A 132 -26.34 -4.10 12.14
CA GLU A 132 -27.51 -4.57 11.43
C GLU A 132 -28.76 -4.50 12.33
N PRO A 133 -29.96 -4.34 11.75
CA PRO A 133 -30.26 -4.20 10.32
C PRO A 133 -30.01 -2.79 9.75
N ALA A 134 -29.70 -1.80 10.59
CA ALA A 134 -29.63 -0.40 10.19
C ALA A 134 -28.62 -0.14 9.06
N SER A 135 -27.43 -0.75 9.14
CA SER A 135 -26.38 -0.63 8.12
C SER A 135 -26.65 -1.46 6.86
N LEU A 136 -27.47 -2.51 6.95
CA LEU A 136 -27.80 -3.39 5.84
C LEU A 136 -28.74 -2.71 4.84
N GLY A 137 -29.56 -1.75 5.29
CA GLY A 137 -30.56 -1.08 4.46
C GLY A 137 -31.70 -2.00 3.99
N ALA A 138 -31.81 -3.20 4.57
CA ALA A 138 -32.82 -4.19 4.29
C ALA A 138 -33.12 -5.03 5.53
N ALA A 139 -34.23 -5.77 5.51
CA ALA A 139 -34.51 -6.75 6.55
C ALA A 139 -33.47 -7.89 6.52
N ILE A 140 -33.03 -8.32 7.70
CA ILE A 140 -32.11 -9.46 7.81
C ILE A 140 -32.85 -10.73 7.39
N TRP A 141 -32.28 -11.41 6.41
CA TRP A 141 -32.83 -12.67 5.94
C TRP A 141 -32.53 -13.77 6.95
N THR A 142 -33.59 -14.40 7.46
CA THR A 142 -33.50 -15.63 8.24
C THR A 142 -34.25 -16.74 7.51
N TYR A 143 -33.66 -17.92 7.44
CA TYR A 143 -34.38 -19.10 7.00
C TYR A 143 -35.44 -19.45 8.06
N LYS A 144 -36.70 -19.09 7.80
CA LYS A 144 -37.82 -19.57 8.62
C LYS A 144 -37.92 -21.08 8.42
N LYS A 145 -37.56 -21.85 9.44
CA LYS A 145 -37.93 -23.27 9.55
C LYS A 145 -39.41 -23.39 9.88
#